data_AF-A0A930Z473-F1
#
_entry.id   AF-A0A930Z473-F1
#
_cell.length_a   1.000
_cell.length_b   1.000
_cell.length_c   1.000
_cell.angle_alpha   90.00
_cell.angle_beta   90.00
_cell.angle_gamma   90.00
#
_symmetry.space_group_name_H-M   'P 1'
#
loop_
_entity.id
_entity.type
_entity.pdbx_description
1 polymer ?
#
loop_
_entity_poly.entity_id
_entity_poly.type
_entity_poly.pdbx_seq_one_letter_code
_entity_poly.pdbx_strand_id
1 'polypeptide(L)'
;MTLPRSAADVLAGHVTLELECIDRMYLNVYQPRLQHVEGVVESLRSHRGYPIASSALLEPISRGFIAELYRFAAEHHVPVVDFVKGQRKDDVAHEFLAEFDLTEGVLFVGRAQEKASVFRTEKRHSPVTGASYPWIVKTTAMVNHFYVYAVDADFGPFFIKFCSYFPYNAKLCVNANEWGKRQAAKTGIGFEALDNGFAACEDPGRLQRICDRLDPARIDRLLRKWLKILPHPFSGADRRAGYRYDISILQAEFSLTQMLDRPVSGRVFFETVIRENLDVGRPDYISLIFDRRIFHGRKVRTEYRFRTRVFTAGVTPSLHVEYKHTKIKQYHKEGRALRTETTINDTRDFWIGKRLCNLPALREVGFSANRRLLHAQTISHDPIIGDTVFNRITQPALIDGQRVPGLRFGDRRVHALLDAIVIDRLGPNGFSNRDLKALVADLLAVNPTDLSSGMMTYDLRRLRLHGLIERIPHTHRYRPTPLGWRAARFYTHAYNRLLRNGTADIADPASTSPLRRALDELAARSGLAA
;
A
#
# COMPACT_ATOMS: atom_id res chain seq x y z
N MET A 1 -16.21 22.10 -23.32
CA MET A 1 -15.23 21.23 -22.65
C MET A 1 -15.86 19.86 -22.42
N THR A 2 -15.18 18.79 -22.83
CA THR A 2 -15.67 17.40 -22.76
C THR A 2 -15.55 16.81 -21.36
N LEU A 3 -16.52 16.02 -20.93
CA LEU A 3 -16.40 15.17 -19.74
C LEU A 3 -15.26 14.15 -19.95
N PRO A 4 -14.43 13.86 -18.93
CA PRO A 4 -13.44 12.79 -19.02
C PRO A 4 -14.11 11.45 -19.34
N ARG A 5 -13.46 10.61 -20.14
CA ARG A 5 -14.05 9.35 -20.63
C ARG A 5 -13.41 8.10 -20.00
N SER A 6 -12.23 8.26 -19.38
CA SER A 6 -11.49 7.17 -18.76
C SER A 6 -10.81 7.61 -17.46
N ALA A 7 -10.34 6.64 -16.66
CA ALA A 7 -9.49 6.91 -15.50
C ALA A 7 -8.19 7.62 -15.92
N ALA A 8 -7.64 7.30 -17.10
CA ALA A 8 -6.45 7.96 -17.64
C ALA A 8 -6.71 9.44 -17.96
N ASP A 9 -7.86 9.77 -18.58
CA ASP A 9 -8.22 11.16 -18.87
C ASP A 9 -8.33 12.00 -17.59
N VAL A 10 -8.95 11.43 -16.54
CA VAL A 10 -9.05 12.10 -15.23
C VAL A 10 -7.67 12.40 -14.67
N LEU A 11 -6.78 11.41 -14.61
CA LEU A 11 -5.46 11.60 -14.03
C LEU A 11 -4.57 12.54 -14.85
N ALA A 12 -4.70 12.56 -16.18
CA ALA A 12 -3.88 13.39 -17.05
C ALA A 12 -4.37 14.84 -17.20
N GLY A 13 -5.68 15.06 -17.20
CA GLY A 13 -6.28 16.35 -17.57
C GLY A 13 -7.05 17.07 -16.46
N HIS A 14 -7.32 16.40 -15.34
CA HIS A 14 -8.22 16.91 -14.30
C HIS A 14 -7.58 17.01 -12.91
N VAL A 15 -6.29 16.70 -12.75
CA VAL A 15 -5.55 16.86 -11.49
C VAL A 15 -4.93 18.25 -11.42
N THR A 16 -5.27 19.02 -10.39
CA THR A 16 -4.78 20.41 -10.17
C THR A 16 -3.65 20.50 -9.16
N LEU A 17 -3.60 19.55 -8.21
CA LEU A 17 -2.53 19.39 -7.24
C LEU A 17 -2.32 17.90 -6.99
N GLU A 18 -1.06 17.48 -6.92
CA GLU A 18 -0.68 16.12 -6.54
C GLU A 18 0.36 16.18 -5.42
N LEU A 19 0.18 15.36 -4.39
CA LEU A 19 1.09 15.28 -3.26
C LEU A 19 1.23 13.85 -2.73
N GLU A 20 2.47 13.40 -2.58
CA GLU A 20 2.83 12.20 -1.83
C GLU A 20 3.29 12.57 -0.43
N CYS A 21 2.63 12.02 0.58
CA CYS A 21 2.99 12.27 1.97
C CYS A 21 2.79 11.03 2.82
N ILE A 22 3.63 10.87 3.83
CA ILE A 22 3.30 10.01 4.97
C ILE A 22 2.02 10.57 5.57
N ASP A 23 1.07 9.72 5.91
CA ASP A 23 -0.18 10.14 6.52
C ASP A 23 -0.10 10.03 8.05
N ARG A 24 -0.51 8.89 8.61
CA ARG A 24 -0.36 8.61 10.03
C ARG A 24 0.73 7.57 10.25
N MET A 25 1.51 7.78 11.30
CA MET A 25 2.42 6.77 11.81
C MET A 25 2.08 6.42 13.24
N TYR A 26 1.83 5.15 13.49
CA TYR A 26 1.70 4.61 14.82
C TYR A 26 2.95 3.81 15.15
N LEU A 27 3.62 4.21 16.21
CA LEU A 27 4.97 3.77 16.57
C LEU A 27 4.94 3.14 17.95
N ASN A 28 5.57 1.98 18.10
CA ASN A 28 5.88 1.47 19.44
C ASN A 28 7.08 2.23 19.98
N VAL A 29 6.98 2.60 21.25
CA VAL A 29 8.06 3.19 22.03
C VAL A 29 8.34 2.21 23.17
N TYR A 30 9.49 1.56 23.15
CA TYR A 30 9.74 0.41 24.05
C TYR A 30 11.18 0.43 24.57
N GLN A 31 11.42 -0.11 25.76
CA GLN A 31 12.79 -0.25 26.27
C GLN A 31 13.32 -1.61 25.79
N PRO A 32 14.38 -1.68 24.95
CA PRO A 32 14.78 -2.93 24.29
C PRO A 32 15.17 -4.08 25.22
N ARG A 33 15.88 -3.80 26.31
CA ARG A 33 16.33 -4.78 27.31
C ARG A 33 15.14 -5.40 28.07
N LEU A 34 14.06 -4.66 28.24
CA LEU A 34 12.91 -5.08 29.05
C LEU A 34 11.82 -5.82 28.27
N GLN A 35 12.08 -6.25 27.03
CA GLN A 35 11.08 -6.96 26.21
C GLN A 35 11.05 -8.49 26.41
N HIS A 36 12.03 -9.02 27.14
CA HIS A 36 12.21 -10.45 27.46
C HIS A 36 12.50 -10.63 28.96
N VAL A 37 12.26 -11.84 29.48
CA VAL A 37 12.26 -12.12 30.93
C VAL A 37 13.63 -11.87 31.55
N GLU A 38 14.70 -12.30 30.89
CA GLU A 38 16.08 -12.21 31.37
C GLU A 38 16.49 -10.76 31.60
N GLY A 39 16.16 -9.86 30.67
CA GLY A 39 16.46 -8.44 30.84
C GLY A 39 15.62 -7.76 31.94
N VAL A 40 14.41 -8.26 32.24
CA VAL A 40 13.66 -7.83 33.43
C VAL A 40 14.34 -8.30 34.72
N VAL A 41 14.78 -9.56 34.76
CA VAL A 41 15.52 -10.12 35.90
C VAL A 41 16.82 -9.34 36.12
N GLU A 42 17.59 -9.07 35.07
CA GLU A 42 18.81 -8.28 35.11
C GLU A 42 18.53 -6.85 35.62
N SER A 43 17.45 -6.22 35.16
CA SER A 43 17.05 -4.89 35.61
C SER A 43 16.73 -4.85 37.09
N LEU A 44 15.99 -5.83 37.61
CA LEU A 44 15.63 -5.90 39.02
C LEU A 44 16.85 -6.23 39.90
N ARG A 45 17.66 -7.21 39.49
CA ARG A 45 18.79 -7.74 40.27
C ARG A 45 20.00 -6.84 40.21
N SER A 46 20.48 -6.57 39.00
CA SER A 46 21.79 -5.92 38.78
C SER A 46 21.67 -4.41 38.80
N HIS A 47 20.67 -3.85 38.10
CA HIS A 47 20.54 -2.39 37.99
C HIS A 47 19.85 -1.76 39.21
N ARG A 48 18.74 -2.35 39.67
CA ARG A 48 17.99 -1.84 40.84
C ARG A 48 18.48 -2.42 42.17
N GLY A 49 19.39 -3.40 42.14
CA GLY A 49 20.01 -3.96 43.35
C GLY A 49 19.07 -4.79 44.22
N TYR A 50 17.92 -5.24 43.70
CA TYR A 50 16.97 -5.97 44.53
C TYR A 50 17.45 -7.39 44.85
N PRO A 51 17.24 -7.86 46.10
CA PRO A 51 17.69 -9.18 46.54
C PRO A 51 16.89 -10.34 45.95
N ILE A 52 15.78 -10.07 45.25
CA ILE A 52 15.01 -11.05 44.47
C ILE A 52 14.43 -10.37 43.23
N ALA A 53 14.27 -11.13 42.15
CA ALA A 53 13.56 -10.68 40.96
C ALA A 53 12.04 -10.88 41.15
N SER A 54 11.38 -9.88 41.72
CA SER A 54 9.92 -9.89 41.94
C SER A 54 9.24 -8.68 41.31
N SER A 55 8.13 -8.92 40.61
CA SER A 55 7.28 -7.90 40.03
C SER A 55 6.57 -7.03 41.07
N ALA A 56 6.41 -7.51 42.32
CA ALA A 56 5.88 -6.70 43.42
C ALA A 56 6.76 -5.47 43.70
N LEU A 57 8.07 -5.55 43.42
CA LEU A 57 9.01 -4.45 43.60
C LEU A 57 8.84 -3.33 42.55
N LEU A 58 8.08 -3.60 41.49
CA LEU A 58 7.78 -2.62 40.42
C LEU A 58 6.54 -1.79 40.74
N GLU A 59 5.74 -2.20 41.71
CA GLU A 59 4.50 -1.53 42.07
C GLU A 59 4.74 -0.10 42.59
N PRO A 60 5.67 0.15 43.54
CA PRO A 60 5.92 1.53 44.00
C PRO A 60 6.41 2.44 42.87
N ILE A 61 7.18 1.90 41.92
CA ILE A 61 7.66 2.62 40.74
C ILE A 61 6.49 3.00 39.82
N SER A 62 5.57 2.06 39.59
CA SER A 62 4.38 2.30 38.78
C SER A 62 3.47 3.34 39.44
N ARG A 63 3.24 3.24 40.76
CA ARG A 63 2.45 4.23 41.52
C ARG A 63 3.11 5.62 41.48
N GLY A 64 4.43 5.70 41.63
CA GLY A 64 5.18 6.95 41.56
C GLY A 64 5.02 7.63 40.19
N PHE A 65 5.21 6.88 39.09
CA PHE A 65 5.01 7.40 37.75
C PHE A 65 3.58 7.90 37.50
N ILE A 66 2.58 7.16 37.96
CA ILE A 66 1.16 7.57 37.85
C ILE A 66 0.92 8.86 38.66
N ALA A 67 1.45 8.95 39.87
CA ALA A 67 1.32 10.14 40.71
C ALA A 67 1.99 11.37 40.06
N GLU A 68 3.15 11.20 39.42
CA GLU A 68 3.81 12.27 38.67
C GLU A 68 2.98 12.74 37.47
N LEU A 69 2.26 11.85 36.78
CA LEU A 69 1.34 12.24 35.70
C LEU A 69 0.18 13.09 36.19
N TYR A 70 -0.47 12.70 37.30
CA TYR A 70 -1.54 13.52 37.89
C TYR A 70 -1.00 14.85 38.43
N ARG A 71 0.18 14.84 39.04
CA ARG A 71 0.82 16.06 39.54
C ARG A 71 1.17 17.01 38.39
N PHE A 72 1.75 16.50 37.31
CA PHE A 72 2.00 17.28 36.09
C PHE A 72 0.71 17.88 35.54
N ALA A 73 -0.36 17.07 35.46
CA ALA A 73 -1.65 17.56 34.97
C ALA A 73 -2.20 18.70 35.86
N ALA A 74 -2.12 18.56 37.17
CA ALA A 74 -2.54 19.60 38.11
C ALA A 74 -1.67 20.88 38.03
N GLU A 75 -0.34 20.74 38.06
CA GLU A 75 0.62 21.85 38.00
C GLU A 75 0.47 22.67 36.70
N HIS A 76 0.20 22.00 35.58
CA HIS A 76 0.07 22.62 34.27
C HIS A 76 -1.38 22.91 33.86
N HIS A 77 -2.37 22.72 34.77
CA HIS A 77 -3.80 22.91 34.50
C HIS A 77 -4.30 22.13 33.27
N VAL A 78 -3.74 20.93 33.05
CA VAL A 78 -4.12 20.05 31.95
C VAL A 78 -5.27 19.15 32.39
N PRO A 79 -6.40 19.13 31.67
CA PRO A 79 -7.54 18.27 32.00
C PRO A 79 -7.17 16.77 31.97
N VAL A 80 -7.67 16.02 32.95
CA VAL A 80 -7.59 14.55 32.96
C VAL A 80 -8.96 13.97 32.61
N VAL A 81 -9.01 13.17 31.55
CA VAL A 81 -10.26 12.65 30.98
C VAL A 81 -10.30 11.13 31.10
N ASP A 82 -11.37 10.58 31.68
CA ASP A 82 -11.62 9.15 31.67
C ASP A 82 -12.38 8.75 30.40
N PHE A 83 -11.76 7.91 29.56
CA PHE A 83 -12.41 7.45 28.35
C PHE A 83 -13.49 6.41 28.66
N VAL A 84 -14.69 6.62 28.11
CA VAL A 84 -15.79 5.64 28.22
C VAL A 84 -15.74 4.60 27.10
N LYS A 85 -16.33 3.43 27.35
CA LYS A 85 -16.34 2.33 26.38
C LYS A 85 -17.05 2.76 25.09
N GLY A 86 -16.40 2.55 23.95
CA GLY A 86 -16.94 2.90 22.63
C GLY A 86 -16.68 4.34 22.19
N GLN A 87 -16.20 5.21 23.09
CA GLN A 87 -15.82 6.58 22.75
C GLN A 87 -14.60 6.59 21.83
N ARG A 88 -14.70 7.33 20.73
CA ARG A 88 -13.57 7.57 19.84
C ARG A 88 -12.68 8.64 20.47
N LYS A 89 -11.49 8.23 20.91
CA LYS A 89 -10.50 9.11 21.54
C LYS A 89 -10.09 10.27 20.65
N ASP A 90 -10.04 10.04 19.34
CA ASP A 90 -9.75 11.10 18.37
C ASP A 90 -10.85 12.17 18.35
N ASP A 91 -12.13 11.82 18.48
CA ASP A 91 -13.23 12.80 18.44
C ASP A 91 -13.13 13.74 19.66
N VAL A 92 -12.86 13.18 20.85
CA VAL A 92 -12.54 13.96 22.07
C VAL A 92 -11.33 14.87 21.84
N ALA A 93 -10.27 14.36 21.20
CA ALA A 93 -9.09 15.17 20.93
C ALA A 93 -9.35 16.33 19.97
N HIS A 94 -10.29 16.21 19.02
CA HIS A 94 -10.68 17.32 18.15
C HIS A 94 -11.43 18.41 18.91
N GLU A 95 -12.25 18.06 19.92
CA GLU A 95 -12.93 19.04 20.79
C GLU A 95 -11.89 19.90 21.53
N PHE A 96 -10.93 19.28 22.20
CA PHE A 96 -9.84 20.01 22.88
C PHE A 96 -8.95 20.80 21.93
N LEU A 97 -8.69 20.27 20.72
CA LEU A 97 -7.86 20.94 19.74
C LEU A 97 -8.54 22.21 19.19
N ALA A 98 -9.86 22.22 19.07
CA ALA A 98 -10.63 23.37 18.57
C ALA A 98 -10.54 24.58 19.51
N GLU A 99 -10.35 24.36 20.81
CA GLU A 99 -10.22 25.39 21.85
C GLU A 99 -8.75 25.72 22.19
N PHE A 100 -7.78 25.12 21.48
CA PHE A 100 -6.36 25.25 21.82
C PHE A 100 -5.68 26.41 21.08
N ASP A 101 -5.33 27.45 21.83
CA ASP A 101 -4.77 28.70 21.27
C ASP A 101 -3.23 28.76 21.25
N LEU A 102 -2.55 27.82 21.89
CA LEU A 102 -1.09 27.84 21.95
C LEU A 102 -0.45 27.17 20.72
N THR A 103 0.79 27.52 20.44
CA THR A 103 1.58 26.89 19.37
C THR A 103 2.10 25.51 19.77
N GLU A 104 2.20 25.25 21.07
CA GLU A 104 2.73 24.01 21.64
C GLU A 104 2.20 23.80 23.07
N GLY A 105 1.85 22.56 23.40
CA GLY A 105 1.42 22.19 24.75
C GLY A 105 0.63 20.90 24.81
N VAL A 106 0.29 20.47 26.02
CA VAL A 106 -0.56 19.29 26.24
C VAL A 106 -2.02 19.73 26.21
N LEU A 107 -2.83 19.05 25.40
CA LEU A 107 -4.27 19.29 25.30
C LEU A 107 -4.99 18.73 26.52
N PHE A 108 -4.80 17.43 26.78
CA PHE A 108 -5.37 16.72 27.92
C PHE A 108 -4.65 15.38 28.14
N VAL A 109 -4.85 14.78 29.30
CA VAL A 109 -4.39 13.42 29.63
C VAL A 109 -5.59 12.49 29.73
N GLY A 110 -5.76 11.61 28.74
CA GLY A 110 -6.81 10.59 28.74
C GLY A 110 -6.41 9.31 29.47
N ARG A 111 -7.29 8.71 30.26
CA ARG A 111 -7.09 7.42 30.94
C ARG A 111 -8.03 6.35 30.36
N ALA A 112 -7.48 5.19 30.02
CA ALA A 112 -8.26 4.02 29.59
C ALA A 112 -7.67 2.72 30.13
N GLN A 113 -8.51 1.73 30.44
CA GLN A 113 -8.07 0.37 30.73
C GLN A 113 -7.95 -0.44 29.45
N GLU A 114 -6.76 -1.00 29.21
CA GLU A 114 -6.51 -1.85 28.05
C GLU A 114 -5.62 -3.04 28.40
N LYS A 115 -5.70 -4.08 27.56
CA LYS A 115 -4.89 -5.29 27.73
C LYS A 115 -3.46 -5.00 27.28
N ALA A 116 -2.50 -5.22 28.18
CA ALA A 116 -1.08 -5.10 27.90
C ALA A 116 -0.33 -6.40 28.20
N SER A 117 0.79 -6.62 27.51
CA SER A 117 1.75 -7.66 27.91
C SER A 117 2.58 -7.15 29.09
N VAL A 118 2.66 -7.94 30.15
CA VAL A 118 3.25 -7.57 31.43
C VAL A 118 4.12 -8.71 31.95
N PHE A 119 4.97 -8.39 32.92
CA PHE A 119 5.72 -9.39 33.69
C PHE A 119 5.13 -9.55 35.08
N ARG A 120 4.90 -10.80 35.48
CA ARG A 120 4.40 -11.18 36.81
C ARG A 120 5.30 -12.23 37.45
N THR A 121 5.24 -12.29 38.78
CA THR A 121 5.97 -13.28 39.56
C THR A 121 5.02 -14.39 39.97
N GLU A 122 5.41 -15.61 39.64
CA GLU A 122 4.79 -16.84 40.12
C GLU A 122 5.65 -17.47 41.22
N LYS A 123 5.02 -18.18 42.14
CA LYS A 123 5.73 -19.00 43.13
C LYS A 123 5.98 -20.37 42.51
N ARG A 124 7.24 -20.77 42.37
CA ARG A 124 7.65 -22.13 41.97
C ARG A 124 8.34 -22.84 43.12
N HIS A 125 8.48 -24.16 43.03
CA HIS A 125 9.14 -24.97 44.04
C HIS A 125 10.32 -25.73 43.43
N SER A 126 11.43 -25.79 44.16
CA SER A 126 12.60 -26.58 43.78
C SER A 126 12.24 -28.07 43.83
N PRO A 127 12.45 -28.84 42.75
CA PRO A 127 12.17 -30.28 42.77
C PRO A 127 13.13 -31.05 43.69
N VAL A 128 14.28 -30.46 44.03
CA VAL A 128 15.30 -31.08 44.88
C VAL A 128 15.07 -30.76 46.36
N THR A 129 14.79 -29.50 46.68
CA THR A 129 14.75 -29.02 48.07
C THR A 129 13.34 -28.73 48.58
N GLY A 130 12.32 -28.75 47.70
CA GLY A 130 10.95 -28.33 48.03
C GLY A 130 10.79 -26.83 48.31
N ALA A 131 11.89 -26.09 48.42
CA ALA A 131 11.87 -24.66 48.74
C ALA A 131 11.21 -23.84 47.62
N SER A 132 10.39 -22.87 48.01
CA SER A 132 9.74 -21.99 47.05
C SER A 132 10.64 -20.86 46.59
N TYR A 133 10.59 -20.50 45.32
CA TYR A 133 11.32 -19.38 44.73
C TYR A 133 10.44 -18.57 43.76
N PRO A 134 10.69 -17.26 43.61
CA PRO A 134 9.97 -16.42 42.66
C PRO A 134 10.43 -16.71 41.23
N TRP A 135 9.48 -16.78 40.29
CA TRP A 135 9.74 -16.96 38.87
C TRP A 135 9.00 -15.91 38.04
N ILE A 136 9.74 -15.15 37.23
CA ILE A 136 9.14 -14.14 36.37
C ILE A 136 8.62 -14.79 35.10
N VAL A 137 7.35 -14.53 34.79
CA VAL A 137 6.69 -14.95 33.54
C VAL A 137 6.15 -13.75 32.78
N LYS A 138 6.11 -13.88 31.46
CA LYS A 138 5.40 -12.95 30.58
C LYS A 138 3.95 -13.38 30.48
N THR A 139 3.02 -12.47 30.77
CA THR A 139 1.58 -12.70 30.71
C THR A 139 0.86 -11.46 30.16
N THR A 140 -0.46 -11.41 30.26
CA THR A 140 -1.26 -10.25 29.92
C THR A 140 -2.13 -9.81 31.09
N ALA A 141 -2.34 -8.50 31.24
CA ALA A 141 -3.21 -7.93 32.25
C ALA A 141 -3.97 -6.72 31.70
N MET A 142 -5.14 -6.43 32.27
CA MET A 142 -5.80 -5.14 32.08
C MET A 142 -5.10 -4.11 32.96
N VAL A 143 -4.56 -3.06 32.34
CA VAL A 143 -3.81 -2.01 33.02
C VAL A 143 -4.27 -0.65 32.54
N ASN A 144 -4.02 0.39 33.33
CA ASN A 144 -4.28 1.75 32.90
C ASN A 144 -3.26 2.16 31.82
N HIS A 145 -3.77 2.82 30.80
CA HIS A 145 -3.00 3.55 29.83
C HIS A 145 -3.33 5.03 29.92
N PHE A 146 -2.29 5.86 29.88
CA PHE A 146 -2.39 7.31 29.89
C PHE A 146 -2.03 7.84 28.51
N TYR A 147 -2.98 8.51 27.87
CA TYR A 147 -2.87 9.14 26.57
C TYR A 147 -2.60 10.62 26.78
N VAL A 148 -1.38 11.06 26.54
CA VAL A 148 -1.04 12.48 26.51
C VAL A 148 -1.25 12.96 25.08
N TYR A 149 -2.38 13.61 24.83
CA TYR A 149 -2.64 14.30 23.56
C TYR A 149 -2.03 15.70 23.65
N ALA A 150 -1.26 16.09 22.64
CA ALA A 150 -0.50 17.32 22.65
C ALA A 150 -0.35 17.90 21.24
N VAL A 151 0.01 19.18 21.17
CA VAL A 151 0.38 19.89 19.95
C VAL A 151 1.86 20.26 20.06
N ASP A 152 2.64 19.90 19.04
CA ASP A 152 4.03 20.31 18.90
C ASP A 152 4.16 21.40 17.85
N ALA A 153 5.04 22.38 18.09
CA ALA A 153 5.20 23.52 17.20
C ALA A 153 5.65 23.12 15.78
N ASP A 154 6.34 21.99 15.60
CA ASP A 154 6.80 21.48 14.30
C ASP A 154 5.88 20.42 13.71
N PHE A 155 5.31 19.55 14.54
CA PHE A 155 4.51 18.41 14.10
C PHE A 155 3.00 18.64 14.11
N GLY A 156 2.51 19.65 14.82
CA GLY A 156 1.08 19.79 15.09
C GLY A 156 0.58 18.73 16.09
N PRO A 157 -0.71 18.35 16.01
CA PRO A 157 -1.31 17.39 16.93
C PRO A 157 -0.68 15.99 16.86
N PHE A 158 -0.41 15.41 18.01
CA PHE A 158 0.11 14.05 18.17
C PHE A 158 -0.32 13.49 19.53
N PHE A 159 -0.05 12.20 19.79
CA PHE A 159 -0.19 11.69 21.16
C PHE A 159 0.91 10.71 21.54
N ILE A 160 1.23 10.67 22.85
CA ILE A 160 2.01 9.61 23.47
C ILE A 160 1.12 8.85 24.45
N LYS A 161 1.00 7.54 24.23
CA LYS A 161 0.26 6.64 25.10
C LYS A 161 1.23 5.85 25.95
N PHE A 162 1.24 6.03 27.26
CA PHE A 162 2.03 5.23 28.20
C PHE A 162 1.23 4.05 28.76
N CYS A 163 1.85 2.87 28.85
CA CYS A 163 1.42 1.81 29.75
C CYS A 163 1.83 2.18 31.18
N SER A 164 0.89 2.17 32.12
CA SER A 164 1.20 2.49 33.53
C SER A 164 1.89 1.35 34.28
N TYR A 165 2.05 0.19 33.64
CA TYR A 165 2.66 -1.00 34.22
C TYR A 165 3.97 -1.34 33.52
N PHE A 166 4.95 -1.81 34.28
CA PHE A 166 6.27 -2.21 33.80
C PHE A 166 6.18 -3.30 32.69
N PRO A 167 6.85 -3.14 31.54
CA PRO A 167 8.04 -2.32 31.30
C PRO A 167 7.75 -0.91 30.76
N TYR A 168 6.55 -0.39 30.99
CA TYR A 168 6.14 0.96 30.59
C TYR A 168 6.25 1.20 29.09
N ASN A 169 5.90 0.18 28.29
CA ASN A 169 5.82 0.34 26.84
C ASN A 169 4.85 1.47 26.50
N ALA A 170 5.26 2.34 25.58
CA ALA A 170 4.48 3.46 25.11
C ALA A 170 4.17 3.33 23.62
N LYS A 171 3.32 4.20 23.12
CA LYS A 171 3.09 4.38 21.68
C LYS A 171 3.13 5.86 21.34
N LEU A 172 3.72 6.19 20.20
CA LEU A 172 3.71 7.53 19.63
C LEU A 172 2.84 7.48 18.37
N CYS A 173 1.86 8.35 18.26
CA CYS A 173 1.11 8.55 17.02
C CYS A 173 1.37 9.96 16.51
N VAL A 174 1.77 10.09 15.24
CA VAL A 174 2.00 11.38 14.58
C VAL A 174 1.21 11.47 13.29
N ASN A 175 0.80 12.70 12.94
CA ASN A 175 0.22 13.03 11.65
C ASN A 175 1.22 13.85 10.82
N ALA A 176 1.67 13.29 9.72
CA ALA A 176 2.66 13.90 8.86
C ALA A 176 2.08 14.94 7.89
N ASN A 177 0.77 14.92 7.61
CA ASN A 177 0.09 16.02 6.92
C ASN A 177 0.10 17.28 7.79
N GLU A 178 -0.17 17.16 9.09
CA GLU A 178 -0.12 18.30 10.03
C GLU A 178 1.31 18.84 10.19
N TRP A 179 2.31 17.96 10.25
CA TRP A 179 3.71 18.38 10.16
C TRP A 179 3.98 19.16 8.87
N GLY A 180 3.53 18.64 7.71
CA GLY A 180 3.66 19.32 6.43
C GLY A 180 3.05 20.73 6.44
N LYS A 181 1.84 20.89 6.99
CA LYS A 181 1.14 22.19 7.10
C LYS A 181 1.93 23.17 7.98
N ARG A 182 2.42 22.71 9.13
CA ARG A 182 3.25 23.53 10.04
C ARG A 182 4.54 23.99 9.36
N GLN A 183 5.21 23.08 8.64
CA GLN A 183 6.45 23.42 7.95
C GLN A 183 6.20 24.34 6.75
N ALA A 184 5.12 24.15 5.98
CA ALA A 184 4.73 25.02 4.88
C ALA A 184 4.48 26.46 5.36
N ALA A 185 3.70 26.60 6.44
CA ALA A 185 3.44 27.89 7.09
C ALA A 185 4.72 28.58 7.58
N LYS A 186 5.62 27.84 8.24
CA LYS A 186 6.92 28.38 8.70
C LYS A 186 7.82 28.84 7.55
N THR A 187 7.67 28.24 6.37
CA THR A 187 8.43 28.63 5.18
C THR A 187 7.74 29.71 4.33
N GLY A 188 6.57 30.18 4.76
CA GLY A 188 5.80 31.23 4.08
C GLY A 188 5.16 30.80 2.77
N ILE A 189 4.83 29.51 2.60
CA ILE A 189 4.12 29.01 1.40
C ILE A 189 2.61 29.11 1.65
N GLY A 190 1.88 29.81 0.79
CA GLY A 190 0.42 29.83 0.84
C GLY A 190 -0.20 28.48 0.44
N PHE A 191 -1.16 27.99 1.22
CA PHE A 191 -1.91 26.77 0.92
C PHE A 191 -3.34 26.80 1.48
N GLU A 192 -4.24 26.06 0.83
CA GLU A 192 -5.58 25.75 1.35
C GLU A 192 -5.52 24.37 2.01
N ALA A 193 -5.93 24.26 3.27
CA ALA A 193 -5.94 22.99 3.99
C ALA A 193 -7.11 22.10 3.52
N LEU A 194 -6.84 20.81 3.39
CA LEU A 194 -7.85 19.74 3.36
C LEU A 194 -7.84 19.04 4.72
N ASP A 195 -8.94 18.39 5.14
CA ASP A 195 -8.87 17.49 6.30
C ASP A 195 -7.77 16.47 6.00
N ASN A 196 -6.74 16.36 6.85
CA ASN A 196 -5.64 15.43 6.63
C ASN A 196 -4.97 15.50 5.22
N GLY A 197 -4.79 16.72 4.67
CA GLY A 197 -4.11 16.96 3.40
C GLY A 197 -4.06 18.43 2.99
N PHE A 198 -3.87 18.67 1.68
CA PHE A 198 -3.79 20.00 1.06
C PHE A 198 -4.76 20.06 -0.13
N ALA A 199 -5.55 21.14 -0.20
CA ALA A 199 -6.50 21.39 -1.29
C ALA A 199 -5.88 22.24 -2.41
N ALA A 200 -5.00 23.17 -2.06
CA ALA A 200 -4.25 23.99 -3.00
C ALA A 200 -2.91 24.40 -2.38
N CYS A 201 -1.91 24.72 -3.19
CA CYS A 201 -0.60 25.22 -2.76
C CYS A 201 0.01 26.10 -3.85
N GLU A 202 0.61 27.22 -3.47
CA GLU A 202 1.31 28.13 -4.40
C GLU A 202 2.51 27.47 -5.09
N ASP A 203 3.25 26.61 -4.37
CA ASP A 203 4.40 25.87 -4.90
C ASP A 203 4.29 24.38 -4.52
N PRO A 204 3.60 23.57 -5.35
CA PRO A 204 3.45 22.13 -5.13
C PRO A 204 4.80 21.40 -5.05
N GLY A 205 5.79 21.81 -5.86
CA GLY A 205 7.11 21.19 -5.89
C GLY A 205 7.87 21.41 -4.58
N ARG A 206 7.79 22.61 -4.01
CA ARG A 206 8.36 22.90 -2.69
C ARG A 206 7.58 22.20 -1.60
N LEU A 207 6.26 22.14 -1.66
CA LEU A 207 5.45 21.38 -0.70
C LEU A 207 5.83 19.90 -0.69
N GLN A 208 6.00 19.27 -1.86
CA GLN A 208 6.48 17.88 -1.95
C GLN A 208 7.84 17.72 -1.27
N ARG A 209 8.81 18.62 -1.55
CA ARG A 209 10.10 18.64 -0.86
C ARG A 209 9.97 18.83 0.65
N ILE A 210 8.98 19.57 1.13
CA ILE A 210 8.69 19.68 2.57
C ILE A 210 8.29 18.31 3.09
N CYS A 211 7.24 17.69 2.54
CA CYS A 211 6.77 16.36 2.91
C CYS A 211 7.90 15.31 2.89
N ASP A 212 8.80 15.41 1.92
CA ASP A 212 9.92 14.48 1.78
C ASP A 212 10.97 14.58 2.88
N ARG A 213 11.09 15.73 3.56
CA ARG A 213 12.04 15.92 4.66
C ARG A 213 11.63 15.20 5.94
N LEU A 214 10.42 14.68 6.07
CA LEU A 214 10.06 13.91 7.26
C LEU A 214 10.83 12.58 7.28
N ASP A 215 11.71 12.43 8.27
CA ASP A 215 12.66 11.32 8.38
C ASP A 215 12.68 10.73 9.80
N PRO A 216 13.34 9.57 10.00
CA PRO A 216 13.49 8.94 11.31
C PRO A 216 14.05 9.88 12.40
N ALA A 217 14.99 10.75 12.05
CA ALA A 217 15.67 11.61 13.00
C ALA A 217 14.74 12.72 13.54
N ARG A 218 13.86 13.28 12.70
CA ARG A 218 12.84 14.25 13.13
C ARG A 218 11.80 13.61 14.05
N ILE A 219 11.36 12.40 13.73
CA ILE A 219 10.41 11.65 14.58
C ILE A 219 11.06 11.28 15.92
N ASP A 220 12.30 10.81 15.93
CA ASP A 220 13.02 10.53 17.19
C ASP A 220 13.16 11.81 18.02
N ARG A 221 13.54 12.94 17.40
CA ARG A 221 13.68 14.24 18.06
C ARG A 221 12.38 14.71 18.71
N LEU A 222 11.23 14.54 18.04
CA LEU A 222 9.92 14.80 18.62
C LEU A 222 9.74 13.99 19.91
N LEU A 223 9.94 12.66 19.84
CA LEU A 223 9.83 11.81 21.02
C LEU A 223 10.79 12.25 22.13
N ARG A 224 12.06 12.52 21.81
CA ARG A 224 13.06 12.93 22.81
C ARG A 224 12.74 14.25 23.47
N LYS A 225 12.17 15.20 22.72
CA LYS A 225 11.72 16.49 23.25
C LYS A 225 10.59 16.26 24.26
N TRP A 226 9.54 15.55 23.86
CA TRP A 226 8.38 15.35 24.73
C TRP A 226 8.64 14.43 25.92
N LEU A 227 9.55 13.46 25.81
CA LEU A 227 10.02 12.67 26.95
C LEU A 227 10.85 13.48 27.97
N LYS A 228 11.32 14.69 27.62
CA LYS A 228 11.96 15.61 28.58
C LYS A 228 10.92 16.50 29.28
N ILE A 229 9.81 16.79 28.62
CA ILE A 229 8.73 17.65 29.13
C ILE A 229 7.81 16.85 30.05
N LEU A 230 7.42 15.65 29.62
CA LEU A 230 6.46 14.80 30.32
C LEU A 230 7.13 14.00 31.45
N PRO A 231 6.34 13.62 32.49
CA PRO A 231 6.77 12.63 33.47
C PRO A 231 7.30 11.36 32.80
N HIS A 232 8.35 10.78 33.37
CA HIS A 232 9.09 9.69 32.74
C HIS A 232 9.26 8.52 33.70
N PRO A 233 8.84 7.29 33.34
CA PRO A 233 8.83 6.15 34.26
C PRO A 233 10.25 5.63 34.61
N PHE A 234 11.24 5.94 33.77
CA PHE A 234 12.66 5.69 34.06
C PHE A 234 13.34 6.96 34.54
N SER A 235 14.02 6.91 35.69
CA SER A 235 14.74 8.05 36.26
C SER A 235 15.92 8.50 35.39
N GLY A 236 16.52 9.66 35.73
CA GLY A 236 17.77 10.10 35.08
C GLY A 236 18.91 9.09 35.22
N ALA A 237 19.00 8.38 36.35
CA ALA A 237 19.99 7.32 36.58
C ALA A 237 19.70 6.10 35.70
N ASP A 238 18.44 5.66 35.61
CA ASP A 238 18.03 4.56 34.73
C ASP A 238 18.42 4.83 33.26
N ARG A 239 18.16 6.06 32.78
CA ARG A 239 18.49 6.45 31.40
C ARG A 239 19.99 6.52 31.15
N ARG A 240 20.82 6.87 32.14
CA ARG A 240 22.29 6.81 32.04
C ARG A 240 22.80 5.37 31.99
N ALA A 241 22.14 4.44 32.68
CA ALA A 241 22.45 3.01 32.64
C ALA A 241 21.93 2.28 31.37
N GLY A 242 21.44 3.02 30.37
CA GLY A 242 20.99 2.46 29.09
C GLY A 242 19.51 2.06 29.04
N TYR A 243 18.70 2.37 30.07
CA TYR A 243 17.25 2.18 30.03
C TYR A 243 16.56 3.32 29.28
N ARG A 244 16.87 3.43 27.98
CA ARG A 244 16.28 4.42 27.07
C ARG A 244 15.30 3.74 26.12
N TYR A 245 14.24 4.47 25.78
CA TYR A 245 13.28 4.03 24.77
C TYR A 245 13.92 3.99 23.38
N ASP A 246 13.54 2.97 22.60
CA ASP A 246 13.76 2.86 21.16
C ASP A 246 12.40 2.87 20.45
N ILE A 247 12.41 3.10 19.13
CA ILE A 247 11.21 3.27 18.31
C ILE A 247 11.13 2.16 17.24
N SER A 248 9.96 1.52 17.14
CA SER A 248 9.63 0.65 16.02
C SER A 248 8.29 0.99 15.39
N ILE A 249 8.18 0.75 14.09
CA ILE A 249 6.99 1.04 13.30
C ILE A 249 5.97 -0.06 13.56
N LEU A 250 4.83 0.32 14.16
CA LEU A 250 3.67 -0.55 14.34
C LEU A 250 2.78 -0.48 13.11
N GLN A 251 2.53 0.73 12.62
CA GLN A 251 1.75 1.00 11.42
C GLN A 251 2.27 2.29 10.76
N ALA A 252 2.35 2.31 9.43
CA ALA A 252 2.65 3.50 8.66
C ALA A 252 1.71 3.59 7.45
N GLU A 253 1.14 4.77 7.24
CA GLU A 253 0.27 5.10 6.12
C GLU A 253 1.00 6.01 5.15
N PHE A 254 0.91 5.70 3.86
CA PHE A 254 1.53 6.45 2.77
C PHE A 254 0.44 6.86 1.79
N SER A 255 0.19 8.16 1.68
CA SER A 255 -0.87 8.73 0.87
C SER A 255 -0.35 9.39 -0.39
N LEU A 256 -1.08 9.20 -1.49
CA LEU A 256 -1.01 10.00 -2.71
C LEU A 256 -2.37 10.68 -2.86
N THR A 257 -2.39 12.01 -2.75
CA THR A 257 -3.61 12.82 -2.86
C THR A 257 -3.55 13.65 -4.12
N GLN A 258 -4.56 13.52 -4.98
CA GLN A 258 -4.71 14.22 -6.24
C GLN A 258 -6.00 15.05 -6.19
N MET A 259 -5.86 16.37 -6.12
CA MET A 259 -6.98 17.30 -6.14
C MET A 259 -7.54 17.40 -7.55
N LEU A 260 -8.85 17.29 -7.67
CA LEU A 260 -9.53 17.31 -8.97
C LEU A 260 -10.06 18.71 -9.28
N ASP A 261 -10.03 19.10 -10.54
CA ASP A 261 -10.59 20.36 -11.04
C ASP A 261 -12.10 20.49 -10.78
N ARG A 262 -12.81 19.36 -10.74
CA ARG A 262 -14.25 19.27 -10.47
C ARG A 262 -14.63 17.95 -9.79
N PRO A 263 -15.64 17.95 -8.90
CA PRO A 263 -16.16 16.73 -8.27
C PRO A 263 -16.61 15.63 -9.23
N VAL A 264 -17.16 16.00 -10.41
CA VAL A 264 -17.64 15.02 -11.39
C VAL A 264 -16.51 14.18 -12.00
N SER A 265 -15.29 14.73 -12.12
CA SER A 265 -14.12 13.97 -12.59
C SER A 265 -13.81 12.80 -11.66
N GLY A 266 -13.97 12.99 -10.35
CA GLY A 266 -13.77 11.94 -9.36
C GLY A 266 -14.83 10.84 -9.45
N ARG A 267 -16.09 11.23 -9.68
CA ARG A 267 -17.18 10.26 -9.91
C ARG A 267 -16.90 9.39 -11.14
N VAL A 268 -16.55 10.01 -12.27
CA VAL A 268 -16.17 9.31 -13.51
C VAL A 268 -15.01 8.35 -13.25
N PHE A 269 -13.96 8.81 -12.56
CA PHE A 269 -12.81 7.96 -12.23
C PHE A 269 -13.24 6.70 -11.46
N PHE A 270 -14.01 6.86 -10.39
CA PHE A 270 -14.43 5.71 -9.58
C PHE A 270 -15.40 4.79 -10.31
N GLU A 271 -16.33 5.32 -11.11
CA GLU A 271 -17.24 4.50 -11.93
C GLU A 271 -16.45 3.64 -12.93
N THR A 272 -15.46 4.22 -13.61
CA THR A 272 -14.58 3.48 -14.54
C THR A 272 -13.74 2.45 -13.80
N VAL A 273 -13.07 2.84 -12.70
CA VAL A 273 -12.21 1.94 -11.93
C VAL A 273 -13.01 0.77 -11.36
N ILE A 274 -14.19 1.01 -10.80
CA ILE A 274 -15.05 -0.05 -10.27
C ILE A 274 -15.58 -0.93 -11.37
N ARG A 275 -15.94 -0.40 -12.54
CA ARG A 275 -16.41 -1.23 -13.65
C ARG A 275 -15.32 -2.16 -14.17
N GLU A 276 -14.08 -1.67 -14.23
CA GLU A 276 -13.01 -2.30 -15.01
C GLU A 276 -11.93 -2.99 -14.16
N ASN A 277 -11.90 -2.78 -12.84
CA ASN A 277 -10.81 -3.26 -11.96
C ASN A 277 -11.33 -3.99 -10.69
N LEU A 278 -12.50 -4.64 -10.75
CA LEU A 278 -13.03 -5.43 -9.61
C LEU A 278 -12.11 -6.58 -9.17
N ASP A 279 -11.27 -7.09 -10.07
CA ASP A 279 -10.40 -8.22 -9.81
C ASP A 279 -8.94 -7.84 -9.48
N VAL A 280 -8.67 -6.56 -9.23
CA VAL A 280 -7.34 -6.03 -8.87
C VAL A 280 -6.70 -6.69 -7.64
N GLY A 281 -7.52 -7.27 -6.75
CA GLY A 281 -7.11 -8.05 -5.60
C GLY A 281 -6.73 -9.50 -5.91
N ARG A 282 -6.74 -9.95 -7.18
CA ARG A 282 -6.25 -11.29 -7.55
C ARG A 282 -4.73 -11.39 -7.35
N PRO A 283 -4.19 -12.58 -7.03
CA PRO A 283 -2.76 -12.77 -6.81
C PRO A 283 -1.86 -12.17 -7.89
N ASP A 284 -2.14 -12.42 -9.17
CA ASP A 284 -1.31 -11.92 -10.27
C ASP A 284 -1.24 -10.38 -10.28
N TYR A 285 -2.36 -9.68 -10.04
CA TYR A 285 -2.37 -8.22 -9.95
C TYR A 285 -1.68 -7.72 -8.68
N ILE A 286 -1.87 -8.38 -7.54
CA ILE A 286 -1.18 -8.06 -6.29
C ILE A 286 0.33 -8.18 -6.44
N SER A 287 0.81 -9.17 -7.19
CA SER A 287 2.24 -9.34 -7.48
C SER A 287 2.82 -8.12 -8.20
N LEU A 288 2.04 -7.48 -9.07
CA LEU A 288 2.43 -6.27 -9.78
C LEU A 288 2.35 -5.03 -8.88
N ILE A 289 1.26 -4.86 -8.14
CA ILE A 289 1.03 -3.69 -7.28
C ILE A 289 2.09 -3.58 -6.20
N PHE A 290 2.36 -4.69 -5.50
CA PHE A 290 3.33 -4.72 -4.41
C PHE A 290 4.75 -5.13 -4.86
N ASP A 291 4.93 -5.49 -6.14
CA ASP A 291 6.20 -6.00 -6.71
C ASP A 291 6.74 -7.18 -5.91
N ARG A 292 5.92 -8.23 -5.81
CA ARG A 292 6.22 -9.43 -5.02
C ARG A 292 5.86 -10.69 -5.77
N ARG A 293 6.79 -11.63 -5.80
CA ARG A 293 6.53 -12.98 -6.30
C ARG A 293 5.56 -13.70 -5.37
N ILE A 294 4.47 -14.21 -5.93
CA ILE A 294 3.53 -15.07 -5.20
C ILE A 294 3.84 -16.52 -5.52
N PHE A 295 4.11 -17.30 -4.48
CA PHE A 295 4.43 -18.72 -4.60
C PHE A 295 3.16 -19.57 -4.49
N HIS A 296 2.92 -20.38 -5.52
CA HIS A 296 1.74 -21.25 -5.67
C HIS A 296 2.09 -22.75 -5.51
N GLY A 297 3.35 -23.07 -5.18
CA GLY A 297 3.86 -24.44 -5.14
C GLY A 297 3.54 -25.19 -3.84
N ARG A 298 3.57 -26.53 -3.90
CA ARG A 298 3.25 -27.44 -2.78
C ARG A 298 4.23 -27.35 -1.60
N LYS A 299 5.48 -26.90 -1.83
CA LYS A 299 6.55 -26.75 -0.81
C LYS A 299 6.60 -25.37 -0.14
N VAL A 300 6.19 -24.31 -0.84
CA VAL A 300 6.09 -22.94 -0.33
C VAL A 300 4.85 -22.31 -0.95
N ARG A 301 3.78 -22.21 -0.17
CA ARG A 301 2.54 -21.53 -0.58
C ARG A 301 2.47 -20.19 0.14
N THR A 302 2.14 -19.13 -0.60
CA THR A 302 1.84 -17.84 0.02
C THR A 302 0.46 -17.91 0.66
N GLU A 303 0.38 -18.35 1.92
CA GLU A 303 -0.89 -18.59 2.62
C GLU A 303 -1.49 -17.30 3.21
N TYR A 304 -2.05 -16.43 2.37
CA TYR A 304 -2.70 -15.20 2.87
C TYR A 304 -3.90 -14.76 2.04
N ARG A 305 -4.69 -13.85 2.62
CA ARG A 305 -5.88 -13.27 1.99
C ARG A 305 -5.46 -12.21 0.99
N PHE A 306 -5.91 -12.39 -0.25
CA PHE A 306 -5.92 -11.39 -1.31
C PHE A 306 -7.37 -11.08 -1.63
N ARG A 307 -7.77 -9.80 -1.64
CA ARG A 307 -9.16 -9.43 -1.95
C ARG A 307 -9.27 -8.00 -2.46
N THR A 308 -10.28 -7.80 -3.30
CA THR A 308 -10.86 -6.49 -3.61
C THR A 308 -12.14 -6.31 -2.80
N ARG A 309 -12.37 -5.12 -2.24
CA ARG A 309 -13.68 -4.74 -1.68
C ARG A 309 -14.08 -3.37 -2.22
N VAL A 310 -15.32 -3.26 -2.67
CA VAL A 310 -15.96 -1.98 -2.99
C VAL A 310 -16.97 -1.68 -1.90
N PHE A 311 -16.88 -0.51 -1.28
CA PHE A 311 -17.87 -0.03 -0.32
C PHE A 311 -18.62 1.15 -0.91
N THR A 312 -19.95 1.12 -0.83
CA THR A 312 -20.85 2.15 -1.34
C THR A 312 -21.69 2.74 -0.20
N ALA A 313 -21.05 3.44 0.73
CA ALA A 313 -21.77 4.18 1.77
C ALA A 313 -22.16 5.57 1.20
N GLY A 314 -23.45 5.87 1.11
CA GLY A 314 -23.92 7.23 0.77
C GLY A 314 -23.42 7.78 -0.58
N VAL A 315 -23.40 6.96 -1.63
CA VAL A 315 -23.10 7.32 -3.04
C VAL A 315 -21.61 7.53 -3.42
N THR A 316 -20.67 7.57 -2.47
CA THR A 316 -19.23 7.69 -2.78
C THR A 316 -18.52 6.35 -2.63
N PRO A 317 -18.08 5.71 -3.73
CA PRO A 317 -17.44 4.41 -3.62
C PRO A 317 -15.99 4.52 -3.13
N SER A 318 -15.54 3.49 -2.41
CA SER A 318 -14.14 3.29 -2.08
C SER A 318 -13.66 1.89 -2.48
N LEU A 319 -12.49 1.83 -3.11
CA LEU A 319 -11.81 0.60 -3.51
C LEU A 319 -10.77 0.21 -2.46
N HIS A 320 -10.82 -1.02 -1.99
CA HIS A 320 -9.86 -1.55 -1.03
C HIS A 320 -9.15 -2.77 -1.63
N VAL A 321 -7.82 -2.77 -1.59
CA VAL A 321 -6.96 -3.86 -2.08
C VAL A 321 -6.09 -4.33 -0.92
N GLU A 322 -6.03 -5.64 -0.66
CA GLU A 322 -5.30 -6.20 0.48
C GLU A 322 -4.19 -7.17 0.06
N TYR A 323 -3.02 -7.01 0.67
CA TYR A 323 -1.86 -7.90 0.58
C TYR A 323 -1.32 -8.18 1.98
N LYS A 324 -1.56 -9.39 2.50
CA LYS A 324 -1.17 -9.78 3.87
C LYS A 324 -1.69 -8.77 4.92
N HIS A 325 -0.82 -8.09 5.67
CA HIS A 325 -1.16 -7.08 6.67
C HIS A 325 -1.09 -5.65 6.11
N THR A 326 -0.94 -5.53 4.79
CA THR A 326 -0.92 -4.26 4.07
C THR A 326 -2.22 -4.07 3.28
N LYS A 327 -2.71 -2.85 3.24
CA LYS A 327 -3.95 -2.50 2.55
C LYS A 327 -3.78 -1.20 1.80
N ILE A 328 -4.27 -1.16 0.56
CA ILE A 328 -4.48 0.07 -0.18
C ILE A 328 -5.96 0.44 -0.08
N LYS A 329 -6.24 1.70 0.23
CA LYS A 329 -7.57 2.31 0.23
C LYS A 329 -7.57 3.45 -0.78
N GLN A 330 -8.48 3.41 -1.74
CA GLN A 330 -8.70 4.48 -2.70
C GLN A 330 -10.13 5.01 -2.58
N TYR A 331 -10.30 6.32 -2.43
CA TYR A 331 -11.61 6.93 -2.19
C TYR A 331 -11.65 8.41 -2.61
N HIS A 332 -12.86 8.93 -2.81
CA HIS A 332 -13.09 10.34 -3.12
C HIS A 332 -13.19 11.13 -1.81
N LYS A 333 -12.11 11.79 -1.42
CA LYS A 333 -12.01 12.56 -0.18
C LYS A 333 -12.71 13.90 -0.34
N GLU A 334 -13.65 14.17 0.57
CA GLU A 334 -14.50 15.37 0.59
C GLU A 334 -15.24 15.68 -0.73
N GLY A 335 -15.38 14.69 -1.61
CA GLY A 335 -15.93 14.91 -2.95
C GLY A 335 -15.08 15.80 -3.87
N ARG A 336 -13.81 16.07 -3.51
CA ARG A 336 -12.91 16.98 -4.24
C ARG A 336 -11.59 16.32 -4.66
N ALA A 337 -11.10 15.34 -3.89
CA ALA A 337 -9.76 14.77 -4.09
C ALA A 337 -9.81 13.25 -4.27
N LEU A 338 -9.05 12.72 -5.22
CA LEU A 338 -8.73 11.30 -5.28
C LEU A 338 -7.61 11.00 -4.29
N ARG A 339 -7.87 10.17 -3.27
CA ARG A 339 -6.82 9.71 -2.35
C ARG A 339 -6.59 8.22 -2.51
N THR A 340 -5.34 7.85 -2.77
CA THR A 340 -4.85 6.47 -2.76
C THR A 340 -3.87 6.32 -1.61
N GLU A 341 -4.14 5.44 -0.67
CA GLU A 341 -3.39 5.33 0.58
C GLU A 341 -3.01 3.89 0.88
N THR A 342 -1.71 3.62 1.06
CA THR A 342 -1.19 2.32 1.49
C THR A 342 -0.91 2.33 2.99
N THR A 343 -1.65 1.52 3.75
CA THR A 343 -1.42 1.25 5.17
C THR A 343 -0.61 -0.04 5.34
N ILE A 344 0.60 0.05 5.90
CA ILE A 344 1.45 -1.10 6.22
C ILE A 344 1.39 -1.38 7.73
N ASN A 345 0.80 -2.51 8.14
CA ASN A 345 0.74 -2.93 9.55
C ASN A 345 1.84 -3.92 9.95
N ASP A 346 2.51 -4.57 8.99
CA ASP A 346 3.70 -5.36 9.26
C ASP A 346 4.76 -5.16 8.18
N THR A 347 5.88 -4.53 8.55
CA THR A 347 7.03 -4.26 7.68
C THR A 347 7.67 -5.54 7.14
N ARG A 348 7.52 -6.66 7.85
CA ARG A 348 8.11 -7.96 7.48
C ARG A 348 7.41 -8.59 6.28
N ASP A 349 6.20 -8.14 5.93
CA ASP A 349 5.54 -8.53 4.69
C ASP A 349 6.41 -8.21 3.46
N PHE A 350 7.32 -7.24 3.60
CA PHE A 350 8.25 -6.76 2.59
C PHE A 350 9.72 -7.09 2.90
N TRP A 351 9.99 -7.97 3.88
CA TRP A 351 11.35 -8.31 4.34
C TRP A 351 12.12 -7.12 4.94
N ILE A 352 11.39 -6.11 5.43
CA ILE A 352 11.96 -4.92 6.06
C ILE A 352 11.81 -5.03 7.58
N GLY A 353 12.86 -4.72 8.33
CA GLY A 353 12.82 -4.73 9.80
C GLY A 353 11.91 -3.64 10.37
N LYS A 354 11.45 -3.79 11.62
CA LYS A 354 10.49 -2.84 12.25
C LYS A 354 11.10 -1.56 12.82
N ARG A 355 12.43 -1.44 12.94
CA ARG A 355 13.06 -0.24 13.54
C ARG A 355 12.80 1.01 12.71
N LEU A 356 12.71 2.17 13.35
CA LEU A 356 12.40 3.44 12.69
C LEU A 356 13.39 3.80 11.57
N CYS A 357 14.66 3.37 11.67
CA CYS A 357 15.66 3.57 10.62
C CYS A 357 15.25 3.00 9.24
N ASN A 358 14.30 2.06 9.21
CA ASN A 358 13.82 1.44 7.98
C ASN A 358 12.66 2.20 7.32
N LEU A 359 12.23 3.34 7.87
CA LEU A 359 11.18 4.17 7.28
C LEU A 359 11.43 4.53 5.81
N PRO A 360 12.65 4.89 5.36
CA PRO A 360 12.90 5.19 3.94
C PRO A 360 12.55 4.03 3.00
N ALA A 361 12.93 2.81 3.36
CA ALA A 361 12.60 1.62 2.56
C ALA A 361 11.07 1.35 2.53
N LEU A 362 10.37 1.65 3.62
CA LEU A 362 8.90 1.54 3.65
C LEU A 362 8.21 2.63 2.83
N ARG A 363 8.77 3.85 2.80
CA ARG A 363 8.29 4.94 1.94
C ARG A 363 8.33 4.52 0.47
N GLU A 364 9.46 3.96 0.02
CA GLU A 364 9.59 3.46 -1.35
C GLU A 364 8.50 2.42 -1.67
N VAL A 365 8.26 1.46 -0.77
CA VAL A 365 7.21 0.44 -0.95
C VAL A 365 5.82 1.09 -1.01
N GLY A 366 5.47 1.95 -0.05
CA GLY A 366 4.15 2.53 0.07
C GLY A 366 3.78 3.44 -1.09
N PHE A 367 4.66 4.38 -1.46
CA PHE A 367 4.42 5.30 -2.57
C PHE A 367 4.44 4.58 -3.92
N SER A 368 5.38 3.64 -4.13
CA SER A 368 5.40 2.84 -5.36
C SER A 368 4.15 1.99 -5.51
N ALA A 369 3.61 1.43 -4.43
CA ALA A 369 2.36 0.66 -4.47
C ALA A 369 1.17 1.54 -4.89
N ASN A 370 1.06 2.77 -4.37
CA ASN A 370 0.04 3.74 -4.80
C ASN A 370 0.17 4.04 -6.30
N ARG A 371 1.39 4.34 -6.78
CA ARG A 371 1.65 4.65 -8.19
C ARG A 371 1.37 3.48 -9.12
N ARG A 372 1.77 2.25 -8.74
CA ARG A 372 1.50 1.05 -9.55
C ARG A 372 0.02 0.72 -9.62
N LEU A 373 -0.75 0.96 -8.54
CA LEU A 373 -2.20 0.81 -8.58
C LEU A 373 -2.82 1.78 -9.58
N LEU A 374 -2.48 3.08 -9.50
CA LEU A 374 -2.98 4.07 -10.46
C LEU A 374 -2.57 3.72 -11.89
N HIS A 375 -1.32 3.31 -12.11
CA HIS A 375 -0.85 2.90 -13.42
C HIS A 375 -1.65 1.71 -13.96
N ALA A 376 -1.90 0.68 -13.14
CA ALA A 376 -2.74 -0.45 -13.53
C ALA A 376 -4.16 0.00 -13.92
N GLN A 377 -4.73 0.97 -13.19
CA GLN A 377 -6.05 1.54 -13.47
C GLN A 377 -6.07 2.39 -14.75
N THR A 378 -4.97 3.06 -15.12
CA THR A 378 -4.86 3.77 -16.41
C THR A 378 -4.74 2.83 -17.61
N ILE A 379 -4.40 1.57 -17.39
CA ILE A 379 -4.30 0.56 -18.46
C ILE A 379 -5.69 -0.04 -18.78
N SER A 380 -6.74 0.32 -18.02
CA SER A 380 -8.09 -0.19 -18.25
C SER A 380 -8.79 0.50 -19.45
N HIS A 381 -9.83 -0.17 -19.95
CA HIS A 381 -10.14 -0.40 -21.36
C HIS A 381 -10.85 0.79 -22.02
N ASP A 382 -10.12 1.77 -22.57
CA ASP A 382 -10.72 2.75 -23.49
C ASP A 382 -11.05 2.06 -24.82
N PRO A 383 -12.34 1.90 -25.20
CA PRO A 383 -12.73 1.24 -26.45
C PRO A 383 -12.26 2.00 -27.70
N ILE A 384 -12.06 3.32 -27.61
CA ILE A 384 -11.56 4.16 -28.71
C ILE A 384 -10.06 3.93 -28.90
N ILE A 385 -9.30 3.81 -27.82
CA ILE A 385 -7.89 3.38 -27.89
C ILE A 385 -7.82 1.93 -28.36
N GLY A 386 -8.73 1.06 -27.91
CA GLY A 386 -8.87 -0.32 -28.37
C GLY A 386 -9.09 -0.42 -29.87
N ASP A 387 -10.05 0.33 -30.42
CA ASP A 387 -10.32 0.42 -31.86
C ASP A 387 -9.14 1.04 -32.63
N THR A 388 -8.53 2.10 -32.11
CA THR A 388 -7.35 2.73 -32.73
C THR A 388 -6.16 1.75 -32.79
N VAL A 389 -5.92 0.99 -31.72
CA VAL A 389 -4.86 -0.04 -31.66
C VAL A 389 -5.20 -1.20 -32.58
N PHE A 390 -6.45 -1.65 -32.60
CA PHE A 390 -6.92 -2.71 -33.49
C PHE A 390 -6.75 -2.31 -34.95
N ASN A 391 -7.20 -1.11 -35.34
CA ASN A 391 -7.05 -0.57 -36.68
C ASN A 391 -5.57 -0.37 -37.05
N ARG A 392 -4.74 0.14 -36.12
CA ARG A 392 -3.30 0.30 -36.37
C ARG A 392 -2.60 -1.03 -36.67
N ILE A 393 -2.94 -2.09 -35.94
CA ILE A 393 -2.33 -3.41 -36.14
C ILE A 393 -2.86 -4.06 -37.43
N THR A 394 -4.16 -3.95 -37.72
CA THR A 394 -4.80 -4.66 -38.83
C THR A 394 -4.69 -3.96 -40.19
N GLN A 395 -4.47 -2.65 -40.22
CA GLN A 395 -4.34 -1.87 -41.45
C GLN A 395 -2.88 -1.76 -41.93
N PRO A 396 -2.63 -1.64 -43.26
CA PRO A 396 -1.32 -1.27 -43.77
C PRO A 396 -0.90 0.12 -43.27
N ALA A 397 0.38 0.28 -42.92
CA ALA A 397 0.92 1.54 -42.44
C ALA A 397 2.17 1.97 -43.21
N LEU A 398 2.43 3.27 -43.29
CA LEU A 398 3.69 3.85 -43.73
C LEU A 398 4.49 4.26 -42.48
N ILE A 399 5.60 3.59 -42.21
CA ILE A 399 6.42 3.81 -41.02
C ILE A 399 7.85 4.08 -41.49
N ASP A 400 8.38 5.25 -41.14
CA ASP A 400 9.73 5.71 -41.54
C ASP A 400 9.99 5.58 -43.06
N GLY A 401 8.99 5.98 -43.87
CA GLY A 401 9.05 5.89 -45.33
C GLY A 401 8.88 4.48 -45.91
N GLN A 402 8.64 3.46 -45.07
CA GLN A 402 8.47 2.08 -45.50
C GLN A 402 7.02 1.63 -45.36
N ARG A 403 6.46 1.05 -46.43
CA ARG A 403 5.12 0.44 -46.38
C ARG A 403 5.19 -0.93 -45.69
N VAL A 404 4.32 -1.12 -44.69
CA VAL A 404 4.22 -2.33 -43.88
C VAL A 404 2.81 -2.89 -43.96
N PRO A 405 2.64 -4.15 -44.38
CA PRO A 405 1.31 -4.75 -44.42
C PRO A 405 0.72 -4.99 -43.03
N GLY A 406 -0.57 -4.67 -42.88
CA GLY A 406 -1.33 -4.87 -41.65
C GLY A 406 -1.46 -6.34 -41.27
N LEU A 407 -1.48 -6.64 -39.99
CA LEU A 407 -1.68 -7.96 -39.40
C LEU A 407 -3.18 -8.21 -39.25
N ARG A 408 -3.82 -8.66 -40.34
CA ARG A 408 -5.28 -8.85 -40.41
C ARG A 408 -5.75 -9.87 -39.37
N PHE A 409 -6.83 -9.55 -38.66
CA PHE A 409 -7.38 -10.40 -37.62
C PHE A 409 -7.77 -11.79 -38.16
N GLY A 410 -8.48 -11.91 -39.28
CA GLY A 410 -8.88 -13.23 -39.81
C GLY A 410 -7.76 -14.10 -40.41
N ASP A 411 -6.50 -13.64 -40.44
CA ASP A 411 -5.41 -14.34 -41.11
C ASP A 411 -4.78 -15.42 -40.21
N ARG A 412 -4.86 -16.68 -40.66
CA ARG A 412 -4.28 -17.84 -39.96
C ARG A 412 -2.78 -17.71 -39.70
N ARG A 413 -2.02 -17.09 -40.61
CA ARG A 413 -0.58 -16.85 -40.43
C ARG A 413 -0.32 -15.80 -39.36
N VAL A 414 -1.15 -14.75 -39.30
CA VAL A 414 -1.06 -13.73 -38.25
C VAL A 414 -1.34 -14.34 -36.88
N HIS A 415 -2.35 -15.19 -36.77
CA HIS A 415 -2.62 -15.90 -35.51
C HIS A 415 -1.50 -16.83 -35.10
N ALA A 416 -0.89 -17.58 -36.03
CA ALA A 416 0.30 -18.38 -35.71
C ALA A 416 1.48 -17.53 -35.21
N LEU A 417 1.67 -16.32 -35.76
CA LEU A 417 2.72 -15.40 -35.28
C LEU A 417 2.43 -14.86 -33.88
N LEU A 418 1.18 -14.48 -33.61
CA LEU A 418 0.75 -13.97 -32.30
C LEU A 418 0.74 -15.09 -31.24
N ASP A 419 0.28 -16.28 -31.58
CA ASP A 419 0.37 -17.47 -30.73
C ASP A 419 1.83 -17.77 -30.39
N ALA A 420 2.74 -17.70 -31.37
CA ALA A 420 4.16 -17.90 -31.14
C ALA A 420 4.75 -16.88 -30.15
N ILE A 421 4.28 -15.62 -30.15
CA ILE A 421 4.67 -14.60 -29.15
C ILE A 421 4.25 -15.01 -27.73
N VAL A 422 3.09 -15.65 -27.58
CA VAL A 422 2.52 -16.03 -26.28
C VAL A 422 3.14 -17.34 -25.75
N ILE A 423 3.71 -18.17 -26.61
CA ILE A 423 4.35 -19.43 -26.21
C ILE A 423 5.64 -19.15 -25.44
N ASP A 424 5.67 -19.61 -24.19
CA ASP A 424 6.72 -19.45 -23.16
C ASP A 424 8.13 -19.98 -23.55
N ARG A 425 8.28 -20.53 -24.76
CA ARG A 425 9.59 -20.91 -25.34
C ARG A 425 10.43 -19.72 -25.80
N LEU A 426 9.86 -18.51 -25.86
CA LEU A 426 10.60 -17.28 -26.12
C LEU A 426 11.15 -16.72 -24.79
N GLY A 427 12.16 -17.40 -24.24
CA GLY A 427 12.70 -17.15 -22.91
C GLY A 427 13.31 -15.75 -22.67
N PRO A 428 13.91 -15.51 -21.48
CA PRO A 428 14.38 -14.17 -21.03
C PRO A 428 15.41 -13.49 -21.93
N ASN A 429 16.05 -14.25 -22.83
CA ASN A 429 17.02 -13.74 -23.79
C ASN A 429 16.40 -13.38 -25.16
N GLY A 430 15.07 -13.39 -25.28
CA GLY A 430 14.36 -13.17 -26.55
C GLY A 430 14.49 -14.35 -27.51
N PHE A 431 14.04 -14.16 -28.75
CA PHE A 431 13.95 -15.21 -29.76
C PHE A 431 14.55 -14.81 -31.11
N SER A 432 15.07 -15.79 -31.85
CA SER A 432 15.64 -15.61 -33.17
C SER A 432 14.64 -15.97 -34.28
N ASN A 433 15.00 -15.65 -35.53
CA ASN A 433 14.26 -16.07 -36.73
C ASN A 433 14.03 -17.60 -36.76
N ARG A 434 15.07 -18.38 -36.42
CA ARG A 434 14.99 -19.84 -36.38
C ARG A 434 13.98 -20.34 -35.34
N ASP A 435 13.96 -19.71 -34.16
CA ASP A 435 13.06 -20.11 -33.07
C ASP A 435 11.60 -19.81 -33.46
N LEU A 436 11.35 -18.63 -34.04
CA LEU A 436 10.02 -18.27 -34.55
C LEU A 436 9.57 -19.19 -35.68
N LYS A 437 10.49 -19.56 -36.60
CA LYS A 437 10.19 -20.45 -37.74
C LYS A 437 9.66 -21.81 -37.28
N ALA A 438 10.32 -22.42 -36.29
CA ALA A 438 9.90 -23.72 -35.76
C ALA A 438 8.48 -23.64 -35.17
N LEU A 439 8.22 -22.64 -34.33
CA LEU A 439 6.92 -22.48 -33.68
C LEU A 439 5.78 -22.18 -34.67
N VAL A 440 6.05 -21.32 -35.66
CA VAL A 440 5.04 -20.97 -36.68
C VAL A 440 4.75 -22.16 -37.59
N ALA A 441 5.75 -22.99 -37.91
CA ALA A 441 5.52 -24.24 -38.67
C ALA A 441 4.57 -25.17 -37.91
N ASP A 442 4.84 -25.39 -36.61
CA ASP A 442 4.01 -26.24 -35.74
C ASP A 442 2.57 -25.71 -35.65
N LEU A 443 2.41 -24.41 -35.41
CA LEU A 443 1.10 -23.76 -35.27
C LEU A 443 0.29 -23.73 -36.58
N LEU A 444 0.97 -23.67 -37.72
CA LEU A 444 0.34 -23.77 -39.02
C LEU A 444 0.11 -25.22 -39.46
N ALA A 445 0.67 -26.21 -38.77
CA ALA A 445 0.70 -27.62 -39.16
C ALA A 445 1.27 -27.82 -40.58
N VAL A 446 2.41 -27.18 -40.87
CA VAL A 446 3.15 -27.27 -42.14
C VAL A 446 4.59 -27.72 -41.91
N ASN A 447 5.26 -28.23 -42.94
CA ASN A 447 6.66 -28.62 -42.80
C ASN A 447 7.54 -27.37 -42.64
N PRO A 448 8.49 -27.32 -41.69
CA PRO A 448 9.44 -26.22 -41.56
C PRO A 448 10.22 -25.90 -42.84
N THR A 449 10.38 -26.84 -43.78
CA THR A 449 11.01 -26.59 -45.08
C THR A 449 10.19 -25.65 -45.97
N ASP A 450 8.86 -25.61 -45.77
CA ASP A 450 7.93 -24.80 -46.57
C ASP A 450 7.93 -23.32 -46.14
N LEU A 451 8.51 -23.02 -44.98
CA LEU A 451 8.69 -21.67 -44.47
C LEU A 451 10.11 -21.19 -44.74
N SER A 452 10.33 -20.33 -45.74
CA SER A 452 11.67 -19.80 -46.00
C SER A 452 12.14 -18.83 -44.90
N SER A 453 13.45 -18.74 -44.67
CA SER A 453 14.02 -17.74 -43.72
C SER A 453 13.69 -16.30 -44.14
N GLY A 454 13.49 -16.06 -45.43
CA GLY A 454 13.03 -14.78 -45.98
C GLY A 454 11.61 -14.43 -45.55
N MET A 455 10.68 -15.41 -45.59
CA MET A 455 9.32 -15.23 -45.08
C MET A 455 9.31 -14.89 -43.59
N MET A 456 10.15 -15.55 -42.80
CA MET A 456 10.25 -15.28 -41.36
C MET A 456 10.88 -13.91 -41.07
N THR A 457 11.82 -13.46 -41.91
CA THR A 457 12.41 -12.12 -41.81
C THR A 457 11.38 -11.05 -42.13
N TYR A 458 10.52 -11.31 -43.12
CA TYR A 458 9.39 -10.47 -43.45
C TYR A 458 8.37 -10.37 -42.31
N ASP A 459 8.03 -11.50 -41.67
CA ASP A 459 7.10 -11.50 -40.53
C ASP A 459 7.69 -10.79 -39.29
N LEU A 460 8.97 -11.00 -38.98
CA LEU A 460 9.68 -10.26 -37.93
C LEU A 460 9.67 -8.74 -38.20
N ARG A 461 9.88 -8.35 -39.46
CA ARG A 461 9.82 -6.94 -39.87
C ARG A 461 8.42 -6.37 -39.63
N ARG A 462 7.36 -7.09 -39.99
CA ARG A 462 5.97 -6.66 -39.75
C ARG A 462 5.67 -6.51 -38.26
N LEU A 463 5.98 -7.52 -37.45
CA LEU A 463 5.79 -7.47 -36.00
C LEU A 463 6.55 -6.29 -35.36
N ARG A 464 7.78 -6.04 -35.81
CA ARG A 464 8.61 -4.95 -35.28
C ARG A 464 8.06 -3.58 -35.65
N LEU A 465 7.70 -3.39 -36.91
CA LEU A 465 7.21 -2.08 -37.37
C LEU A 465 5.81 -1.77 -36.81
N HIS A 466 4.97 -2.77 -36.55
CA HIS A 466 3.73 -2.60 -35.79
C HIS A 466 3.95 -2.45 -34.26
N GLY A 467 5.21 -2.39 -33.80
CA GLY A 467 5.57 -2.18 -32.40
C GLY A 467 5.24 -3.35 -31.47
N LEU A 468 4.97 -4.54 -32.00
CA LEU A 468 4.64 -5.72 -31.20
C LEU A 468 5.89 -6.41 -30.65
N ILE A 469 7.02 -6.27 -31.33
CA ILE A 469 8.32 -6.78 -30.88
C ILE A 469 9.40 -5.72 -31.11
N GLU A 470 10.50 -5.85 -30.40
CA GLU A 470 11.69 -5.02 -30.60
C GLU A 470 12.95 -5.88 -30.68
N ARG A 471 13.95 -5.41 -31.42
CA ARG A 471 15.23 -6.10 -31.56
C ARG A 471 16.11 -5.79 -30.36
N ILE A 472 16.71 -6.82 -29.78
CA ILE A 472 17.68 -6.67 -28.69
C ILE A 472 18.99 -6.10 -29.29
N PRO A 473 19.51 -4.96 -28.77
CA PRO A 473 20.71 -4.33 -29.28
C PRO A 473 21.88 -5.30 -29.44
N HIS A 474 22.64 -5.17 -30.52
CA HIS A 474 23.82 -5.99 -30.84
C HIS A 474 23.57 -7.50 -30.99
N THR A 475 22.31 -7.94 -31.15
CA THR A 475 21.98 -9.36 -31.37
C THR A 475 21.04 -9.55 -32.57
N HIS A 476 20.83 -10.80 -32.99
CA HIS A 476 19.78 -11.18 -33.95
C HIS A 476 18.50 -11.66 -33.25
N ARG A 477 18.29 -11.25 -31.99
CA ARG A 477 17.17 -11.66 -31.16
C ARG A 477 16.15 -10.54 -30.98
N TYR A 478 14.92 -10.94 -30.75
CA TYR A 478 13.77 -10.07 -30.56
C TYR A 478 13.10 -10.38 -29.23
N ARG A 479 12.44 -9.37 -28.64
CA ARG A 479 11.58 -9.56 -27.47
C ARG A 479 10.23 -8.86 -27.69
N PRO A 480 9.12 -9.40 -27.15
CA PRO A 480 7.83 -8.74 -27.28
C PRO A 480 7.78 -7.46 -26.44
N THR A 481 7.07 -6.44 -26.94
CA THR A 481 6.77 -5.20 -26.20
C THR A 481 5.55 -5.40 -25.30
N PRO A 482 5.25 -4.49 -24.35
CA PRO A 482 4.00 -4.54 -23.58
C PRO A 482 2.74 -4.50 -24.46
N LEU A 483 2.78 -3.79 -25.59
CA LEU A 483 1.71 -3.82 -26.59
C LEU A 483 1.64 -5.19 -27.26
N GLY A 484 2.77 -5.76 -27.68
CA GLY A 484 2.86 -7.08 -28.28
C GLY A 484 2.24 -8.17 -27.42
N TRP A 485 2.57 -8.21 -26.12
CA TRP A 485 2.00 -9.17 -25.17
C TRP A 485 0.47 -9.05 -25.05
N ARG A 486 -0.03 -7.82 -24.88
CA ARG A 486 -1.47 -7.56 -24.73
C ARG A 486 -2.24 -7.89 -26.01
N ALA A 487 -1.73 -7.44 -27.16
CA ALA A 487 -2.34 -7.68 -28.47
C ALA A 487 -2.34 -9.16 -28.82
N ALA A 488 -1.21 -9.85 -28.69
CA ALA A 488 -1.10 -11.27 -29.01
C ALA A 488 -2.05 -12.10 -28.15
N ARG A 489 -2.04 -11.90 -26.82
CA ARG A 489 -2.95 -12.61 -25.91
C ARG A 489 -4.41 -12.34 -26.22
N PHE A 490 -4.80 -11.09 -26.48
CA PHE A 490 -6.17 -10.74 -26.82
C PHE A 490 -6.61 -11.37 -28.14
N TYR A 491 -5.82 -11.21 -29.20
CA TYR A 491 -6.13 -11.73 -30.54
C TYR A 491 -6.22 -13.26 -30.53
N THR A 492 -5.26 -13.94 -29.92
CA THR A 492 -5.24 -15.40 -29.77
C THR A 492 -6.47 -15.90 -29.01
N HIS A 493 -6.85 -15.25 -27.90
CA HIS A 493 -8.03 -15.66 -27.14
C HIS A 493 -9.32 -15.35 -27.89
N ALA A 494 -9.44 -14.17 -28.51
CA ALA A 494 -10.61 -13.80 -29.29
C ALA A 494 -10.79 -14.76 -30.48
N TYR A 495 -9.73 -15.09 -31.20
CA TYR A 495 -9.83 -16.03 -32.31
C TYR A 495 -10.14 -17.46 -31.84
N ASN A 496 -9.38 -18.00 -30.88
CA ASN A 496 -9.53 -19.40 -30.48
C ASN A 496 -10.79 -19.67 -29.66
N ARG A 497 -11.25 -18.70 -28.85
CA ARG A 497 -12.38 -18.90 -27.93
C ARG A 497 -13.68 -18.29 -28.40
N LEU A 498 -13.65 -17.19 -29.15
CA LEU A 498 -14.85 -16.53 -29.67
C LEU A 498 -15.06 -16.88 -31.14
N LEU A 499 -14.12 -16.53 -32.03
CA LEU A 499 -14.34 -16.70 -33.47
C LEU A 499 -14.42 -18.17 -33.87
N ARG A 500 -13.45 -19.00 -33.52
CA ARG A 500 -13.39 -20.42 -33.90
C ARG A 500 -14.56 -21.23 -33.32
N ASN A 501 -14.85 -21.03 -32.03
CA ASN A 501 -16.00 -21.68 -31.39
C ASN A 501 -17.32 -21.14 -31.91
N GLY A 502 -17.45 -19.83 -32.09
CA GLY A 502 -18.64 -19.21 -32.67
C GLY A 502 -18.89 -19.66 -34.11
N THR A 503 -17.86 -19.80 -34.93
CA THR A 503 -17.99 -20.37 -36.28
C THR A 503 -18.38 -21.85 -36.25
N ALA A 504 -17.92 -22.61 -35.25
CA ALA A 504 -18.37 -23.99 -35.06
C ALA A 504 -19.85 -24.05 -34.65
N ASP A 505 -20.29 -23.16 -33.77
CA ASP A 505 -21.70 -23.03 -33.36
C ASP A 505 -22.61 -22.50 -34.49
N ILE A 506 -22.09 -21.69 -35.41
CA ILE A 506 -22.80 -21.28 -36.64
C ILE A 506 -22.92 -22.46 -37.60
N ALA A 507 -21.86 -23.26 -37.73
CA ALA A 507 -21.82 -24.44 -38.59
C ALA A 507 -22.67 -25.61 -38.04
N ASP A 508 -22.93 -25.63 -36.73
CA ASP A 508 -23.84 -26.57 -36.05
C ASP A 508 -24.91 -25.81 -35.25
N PRO A 509 -26.03 -25.43 -35.88
CA PRO A 509 -27.10 -24.66 -35.25
C PRO A 509 -27.78 -25.36 -34.05
N ALA A 510 -27.60 -26.68 -33.91
CA ALA A 510 -28.16 -27.47 -32.81
C ALA A 510 -27.24 -27.50 -31.57
N SER A 511 -26.00 -27.01 -31.68
CA SER A 511 -25.05 -26.91 -30.58
C SER A 511 -25.52 -25.91 -29.51
N THR A 512 -25.69 -26.37 -28.28
CA THR A 512 -25.96 -25.54 -27.08
C THR A 512 -24.67 -25.31 -26.29
N SER A 513 -23.67 -24.73 -26.95
CA SER A 513 -22.38 -24.47 -26.32
C SER A 513 -22.53 -23.48 -25.15
N PRO A 514 -21.67 -23.56 -24.12
CA PRO A 514 -21.59 -22.55 -23.07
C PRO A 514 -21.35 -21.13 -23.62
N LEU A 515 -20.65 -21.02 -24.75
CA LEU A 515 -20.41 -19.74 -25.42
C LEU A 515 -21.70 -19.18 -26.02
N ARG A 516 -22.51 -20.02 -26.68
CA ARG A 516 -23.79 -19.61 -27.26
C ARG A 516 -24.76 -19.10 -26.20
N ARG A 517 -24.91 -19.84 -25.09
CA ARG A 517 -25.72 -19.39 -23.95
C ARG A 517 -25.25 -18.04 -23.38
N ALA A 518 -23.94 -17.85 -23.25
CA ALA A 518 -23.38 -16.59 -22.78
C ALA A 518 -23.60 -15.43 -23.78
N LEU A 519 -23.54 -15.70 -25.10
CA LEU A 519 -23.81 -14.72 -26.14
C LEU A 519 -25.31 -14.37 -26.21
N ASP A 520 -26.21 -15.35 -26.06
CA ASP A 520 -27.65 -15.13 -26.02
C ASP A 520 -28.04 -14.30 -24.79
N GLU A 521 -27.48 -14.60 -23.62
CA GLU A 521 -27.65 -13.79 -22.40
C GLU A 521 -27.10 -12.36 -22.58
N LEU A 522 -25.95 -12.22 -23.25
CA LEU A 522 -25.36 -10.92 -23.54
C LEU A 522 -26.25 -10.13 -24.50
N ALA A 523 -26.75 -10.74 -25.58
CA ALA A 523 -27.63 -10.12 -26.56
C ALA A 523 -28.97 -9.69 -25.92
N ALA A 524 -29.54 -10.52 -25.05
CA ALA A 524 -30.74 -10.19 -24.28
C ALA A 524 -30.52 -9.01 -23.32
N ARG A 525 -29.35 -8.94 -22.65
CA ARG A 525 -29.01 -7.84 -21.73
C ARG A 525 -28.64 -6.54 -22.43
N SER A 526 -28.17 -6.61 -23.67
CA SER A 526 -27.73 -5.45 -24.46
C SER A 526 -28.78 -4.94 -25.44
N GLY A 527 -29.97 -5.56 -25.48
CA GLY A 527 -31.06 -5.16 -26.38
C GLY A 527 -30.78 -5.43 -27.86
N LEU A 528 -29.85 -6.34 -28.15
CA LEU A 528 -29.45 -6.75 -29.51
C LEU A 528 -30.18 -8.02 -29.97
N ALA A 529 -30.90 -8.70 -29.07
CA ALA A 529 -31.88 -9.69 -29.44
C ALA A 529 -33.15 -8.96 -29.89
N ALA A 530 -33.55 -9.14 -31.15
CA ALA A 530 -34.78 -8.59 -31.72
C ALA A 530 -36.03 -9.02 -30.95
#